data_AF-A0A955JBI8-F1
#
_entry.id   AF-A0A955JBI8-F1
#
_cell.length_a   1.000
_cell.length_b   1.000
_cell.length_c   1.000
_cell.angle_alpha   90.00
_cell.angle_beta   90.00
_cell.angle_gamma   90.00
#
_symmetry.space_group_name_H-M   'P 1'
#
loop_
_entity.id
_entity.type
_entity.pdbx_description
1 polymer ?
#
loop_
_entity_poly.entity_id
_entity_poly.type
_entity_poly.pdbx_seq_one_letter_code
_entity_poly.pdbx_strand_id
1 'polypeptide(L)'
;MPTEAEALRVIERIEAGVVGVSPSEPWGAWSNLVSFTTTNGWRFVVFNDFGQWDYIEGVIDPEGARLVVSDQTPQLDAYAPSSVDLAMRWGLSRPEAEVLMANEAPGRN
;
A
#
# COMPACT_ATOMS: atom_id res chain seq x y z
N MET A 1 6.38 4.96 18.44
CA MET A 1 5.53 4.11 17.58
C MET A 1 4.82 5.05 16.63
N PRO A 2 4.82 4.74 15.33
CA PRO A 2 4.18 5.61 14.35
C PRO A 2 2.67 5.65 14.57
N THR A 3 2.07 6.78 14.27
CA THR A 3 0.62 7.01 14.34
C THR A 3 -0.03 6.86 12.97
N GLU A 4 -1.34 6.62 12.94
CA GLU A 4 -2.12 6.58 11.70
C GLU A 4 -1.92 7.86 10.87
N ALA A 5 -1.99 9.03 11.51
CA ALA A 5 -1.83 10.32 10.86
C ALA A 5 -0.42 10.53 10.26
N GLU A 6 0.62 9.92 10.81
CA GLU A 6 1.97 9.98 10.21
C GLU A 6 2.05 9.10 8.98
N ALA A 7 1.52 7.87 9.04
CA ALA A 7 1.49 6.97 7.90
C ALA A 7 0.65 7.55 6.74
N LEU A 8 -0.53 8.12 7.02
CA LEU A 8 -1.38 8.78 6.02
C LEU A 8 -0.65 9.95 5.33
N ARG A 9 0.09 10.76 6.10
CA ARG A 9 0.91 11.84 5.51
C ARG A 9 2.00 11.32 4.59
N VAL A 10 2.53 10.13 4.83
CA VAL A 10 3.47 9.49 3.90
C VAL A 10 2.74 9.03 2.65
N ILE A 11 1.56 8.43 2.78
CA ILE A 11 0.71 8.04 1.64
C ILE A 11 0.38 9.25 0.76
N GLU A 12 -0.07 10.36 1.33
CA GLU A 12 -0.34 11.60 0.58
C GLU A 12 0.89 12.07 -0.22
N ARG A 13 2.10 11.91 0.34
CA ARG A 13 3.35 12.26 -0.33
C ARG A 13 3.76 11.27 -1.40
N ILE A 14 3.39 9.99 -1.27
CA ILE A 14 3.54 8.97 -2.33
C ILE A 14 2.64 9.36 -3.51
N GLU A 15 1.37 9.67 -3.25
CA GLU A 15 0.39 10.03 -4.28
C GLU A 15 0.78 11.34 -5.01
N ALA A 16 1.32 12.30 -4.28
CA ALA A 16 1.87 13.53 -4.84
C ALA A 16 3.18 13.31 -5.65
N GLY A 17 3.74 12.09 -5.64
CA GLY A 17 5.00 11.77 -6.32
C GLY A 17 6.24 12.36 -5.64
N VAL A 18 6.12 12.80 -4.38
CA VAL A 18 7.22 13.38 -3.59
C VAL A 18 8.06 12.28 -2.93
N VAL A 19 7.44 11.15 -2.60
CA VAL A 19 8.10 9.97 -2.02
C VAL A 19 8.04 8.85 -3.06
N GLY A 20 9.20 8.32 -3.42
CA GLY A 20 9.29 7.15 -4.30
C GLY A 20 9.03 5.87 -3.51
N VAL A 21 8.50 4.86 -4.19
CA VAL A 21 8.17 3.55 -3.58
C VAL A 21 8.75 2.43 -4.44
N SER A 22 9.19 1.36 -3.79
CA SER A 22 9.65 0.14 -4.44
C SER A 22 9.06 -1.08 -3.73
N PRO A 23 8.35 -1.97 -4.44
CA PRO A 23 7.86 -3.22 -3.86
C PRO A 23 9.01 -4.22 -3.65
N SER A 24 8.88 -5.10 -2.66
CA SER A 24 9.84 -6.17 -2.36
C SER A 24 9.81 -7.30 -3.38
N GLU A 25 8.67 -7.50 -4.02
CA GLU A 25 8.41 -8.52 -5.02
C GLU A 25 7.36 -8.03 -6.03
N PRO A 26 7.26 -8.67 -7.21
CA PRO A 26 6.22 -8.34 -8.19
C PRO A 26 4.80 -8.48 -7.61
N TRP A 27 3.88 -7.66 -8.09
CA TRP A 27 2.49 -7.69 -7.64
C TRP A 27 1.77 -8.95 -8.14
N GLY A 28 1.02 -9.62 -7.27
CA GLY A 28 0.36 -10.89 -7.60
C GLY A 28 1.31 -12.09 -7.64
N ALA A 29 2.50 -11.96 -7.04
CA ALA A 29 3.32 -13.12 -6.69
C ALA A 29 2.58 -14.03 -5.70
N TRP A 30 3.10 -15.24 -5.46
CA TRP A 30 2.46 -16.23 -4.57
C TRP A 30 2.42 -15.80 -3.09
N SER A 31 3.04 -14.68 -2.75
CA SER A 31 2.99 -14.11 -1.40
C SER A 31 1.72 -13.28 -1.22
N ASN A 32 0.97 -13.62 -0.17
CA ASN A 32 -0.18 -12.82 0.24
C ASN A 32 0.21 -11.49 0.91
N LEU A 33 1.51 -11.26 1.15
CA LEU A 33 2.00 -10.03 1.78
C LEU A 33 3.10 -9.42 0.91
N VAL A 34 2.84 -8.23 0.40
CA VAL A 34 3.81 -7.46 -0.39
C VAL A 34 4.27 -6.27 0.44
N SER A 35 5.58 -6.14 0.60
CA SER A 35 6.17 -4.98 1.28
C SER A 35 6.53 -3.89 0.28
N PHE A 36 6.16 -2.66 0.60
CA PHE A 36 6.49 -1.46 -0.16
C PHE A 36 7.43 -0.60 0.66
N THR A 37 8.65 -0.40 0.18
CA THR A 37 9.66 0.43 0.83
C THR A 37 9.74 1.78 0.15
N THR A 38 9.68 2.84 0.95
CA THR A 38 9.70 4.22 0.48
C THR A 38 11.11 4.81 0.53
N THR A 39 11.37 5.84 -0.28
CA THR A 39 12.67 6.53 -0.29
C THR A 39 12.99 7.29 1.00
N ASN A 40 12.00 7.55 1.86
CA ASN A 40 12.18 8.19 3.17
C ASN A 40 12.25 7.18 4.33
N GLY A 41 12.37 5.88 4.04
CA GLY A 41 12.65 4.83 5.04
C GLY A 41 11.43 4.14 5.63
N TRP A 42 10.21 4.58 5.31
CA TRP A 42 8.98 3.89 5.72
C TRP A 42 8.78 2.60 4.92
N ARG A 43 8.19 1.60 5.57
CA ARG A 43 7.74 0.36 4.92
C ARG A 43 6.26 0.11 5.20
N PHE A 44 5.50 -0.14 4.14
CA PHE A 44 4.11 -0.58 4.21
C PHE A 44 4.04 -2.05 3.86
N VAL A 45 3.26 -2.83 4.61
CA VAL A 45 2.98 -4.24 4.32
C VAL A 45 1.53 -4.33 3.93
N VAL A 46 1.27 -4.82 2.72
CA VAL A 46 -0.07 -4.87 2.12
C VAL A 46 -0.46 -6.32 1.92
N PHE A 47 -1.68 -6.65 2.31
CA PHE A 47 -2.28 -7.94 1.98
C PHE A 47 -2.69 -7.95 0.51
N ASN A 48 -2.01 -8.80 -0.26
CA ASN A 48 -2.26 -9.05 -1.67
C ASN A 48 -3.09 -10.33 -1.82
N ASP A 49 -4.36 -10.21 -2.20
CA ASP A 49 -5.19 -11.38 -2.51
C ASP A 49 -5.16 -11.63 -4.03
N PHE A 50 -4.16 -12.39 -4.49
CA PHE A 50 -3.99 -12.76 -5.91
C PHE A 50 -4.05 -11.57 -6.89
N GLY A 51 -3.36 -10.48 -6.55
CA GLY A 51 -3.31 -9.25 -7.35
C GLY A 51 -4.36 -8.20 -6.95
N GLN A 52 -5.13 -8.43 -5.89
CA GLN A 52 -5.99 -7.43 -5.27
C GLN A 52 -5.28 -6.73 -4.11
N TRP A 53 -5.54 -5.43 -3.93
CA TRP A 53 -5.09 -4.68 -2.75
C TRP A 53 -6.22 -4.73 -1.74
N ASP A 54 -6.11 -5.61 -0.75
CA ASP A 54 -7.21 -5.79 0.20
C ASP A 54 -7.15 -4.75 1.31
N TYR A 55 -6.05 -4.75 2.07
CA TYR A 55 -5.79 -3.80 3.15
C TYR A 55 -4.29 -3.69 3.44
N ILE A 56 -3.89 -2.60 4.11
CA ILE A 56 -2.56 -2.47 4.69
C ILE A 56 -2.53 -3.29 5.99
N GLU A 57 -1.67 -4.29 6.11
CA GLU A 57 -1.51 -5.11 7.34
C GLU A 57 -0.73 -4.34 8.42
N GLY A 58 0.24 -3.52 8.01
CA GLY A 58 1.06 -2.78 8.95
C GLY A 58 2.01 -1.80 8.29
N VAL A 59 2.52 -0.89 9.12
CA VAL A 59 3.46 0.16 8.72
C VAL A 59 4.65 0.15 9.68
N ILE A 60 5.85 0.32 9.14
CA ILE A 60 7.10 0.41 9.89
C ILE A 60 7.74 1.76 9.57
N ASP A 61 8.04 2.54 10.61
CA ASP A 61 8.73 3.83 10.46
C ASP A 61 10.23 3.66 10.18
N PRO A 62 10.94 4.73 9.80
CA PRO A 62 12.38 4.67 9.50
C PRO A 62 13.24 4.24 10.69
N GLU A 63 12.77 4.46 11.92
CA GLU A 63 13.40 4.04 13.16
C GLU A 63 13.14 2.56 13.49
N GLY A 64 12.26 1.89 12.74
CA GLY A 64 11.93 0.47 12.85
C GLY A 64 10.76 0.16 13.79
N ALA A 65 10.05 1.16 14.32
CA ALA A 65 8.86 0.94 15.11
C ALA A 65 7.65 0.62 14.22
N ARG A 66 6.83 -0.33 14.66
CA ARG A 66 5.70 -0.87 13.88
C ARG A 66 4.36 -0.35 14.42
N LEU A 67 3.50 0.05 13.49
CA LEU A 67 2.06 0.20 13.67
C LEU A 67 1.37 -0.99 12.99
N VAL A 68 0.58 -1.74 13.74
CA VAL A 68 -0.30 -2.79 13.20
C VAL A 68 -1.62 -2.12 12.86
N VAL A 69 -2.12 -2.34 11.65
CA VAL A 69 -3.41 -1.78 11.23
C VAL A 69 -4.53 -2.60 11.86
N SER A 70 -5.53 -1.92 12.41
CA SER A 70 -6.71 -2.52 13.02
C SER A 70 -7.91 -1.56 12.93
N ASP A 71 -9.00 -1.93 13.59
CA ASP A 71 -10.16 -1.08 13.88
C ASP A 71 -9.83 0.30 14.50
N GLN A 72 -8.66 0.45 15.12
CA GLN A 72 -8.16 1.71 15.68
C GLN A 72 -7.47 2.61 14.65
N THR A 73 -7.23 2.11 13.45
CA THR A 73 -6.63 2.82 12.32
C THR A 73 -7.50 2.66 11.05
N PRO A 74 -8.75 3.14 11.08
CA PRO A 74 -9.74 2.85 10.04
C PRO A 74 -9.42 3.47 8.68
N GLN A 75 -8.66 4.57 8.63
CA GLN A 75 -8.29 5.21 7.38
C GLN A 75 -7.16 4.46 6.67
N LEU A 76 -6.22 3.89 7.42
CA LEU A 76 -5.21 2.99 6.85
C LEU A 76 -5.83 1.67 6.39
N ASP A 77 -6.76 1.13 7.17
CA ASP A 77 -7.47 -0.11 6.85
C ASP A 77 -8.28 0.03 5.54
N ALA A 78 -8.94 1.18 5.36
CA ALA A 78 -9.72 1.47 4.17
C ALA A 78 -8.90 1.99 2.96
N TYR A 79 -7.57 2.13 3.10
CA TYR A 79 -6.76 2.70 2.03
C TYR A 79 -6.48 1.68 0.92
N ALA A 80 -6.89 2.05 -0.30
CA ALA A 80 -6.45 1.45 -1.55
C ALA A 80 -6.19 2.55 -2.59
N PRO A 81 -5.21 2.38 -3.50
CA PRO A 81 -4.97 3.36 -4.56
C PRO A 81 -6.16 3.42 -5.52
N SER A 82 -6.81 4.56 -5.65
CA SER A 82 -8.09 4.70 -6.37
C SER A 82 -7.99 4.78 -7.90
N SER A 83 -6.79 4.65 -8.47
CA SER A 83 -6.58 4.68 -9.92
C SER A 83 -5.29 3.99 -10.32
N VAL A 84 -5.18 3.65 -11.62
CA VAL A 84 -3.95 3.12 -12.23
C VAL A 84 -2.75 4.04 -11.94
N ASP A 85 -2.93 5.35 -12.07
CA ASP A 85 -1.83 6.31 -11.86
C ASP A 85 -1.36 6.33 -10.40
N LEU A 86 -2.28 6.24 -9.43
CA LEU A 86 -1.91 6.15 -8.01
C LEU A 86 -1.29 4.79 -7.67
N ALA A 87 -1.80 3.70 -8.24
CA ALA A 87 -1.20 2.38 -8.08
C ALA A 87 0.24 2.34 -8.63
N MET A 88 0.50 3.03 -9.75
CA MET A 88 1.85 3.20 -10.26
C MET A 88 2.76 4.05 -9.34
N ARG A 89 2.20 4.95 -8.52
CA ARG A 89 2.99 5.67 -7.48
C ARG A 89 3.51 4.76 -6.39
N TRP A 90 2.84 3.62 -6.17
CA TRP A 90 3.31 2.56 -5.28
C TRP A 90 4.42 1.69 -5.89
N GLY A 91 4.92 2.03 -7.09
CA GLY A 91 6.00 1.31 -7.75
C GLY A 91 5.53 0.09 -8.54
N LEU A 92 4.21 -0.05 -8.73
CA LEU A 92 3.65 -1.05 -9.63
C LEU A 92 3.87 -0.66 -11.09
N SER A 93 4.12 -1.66 -11.94
CA SER A 93 4.09 -1.46 -13.39
C SER A 93 2.66 -1.19 -13.87
N ARG A 94 2.52 -0.61 -15.07
CA ARG A 94 1.21 -0.35 -15.66
C ARG A 94 0.33 -1.62 -15.76
N PRO A 95 0.82 -2.77 -16.24
CA PRO A 95 0.02 -4.00 -16.25
C PRO A 95 -0.45 -4.44 -14.87
N GLU A 96 0.42 -4.38 -13.85
CA GLU A 96 0.05 -4.72 -12.47
C GLU A 96 -1.01 -3.78 -11.90
N ALA A 97 -0.86 -2.47 -12.15
CA ALA A 97 -1.82 -1.46 -11.74
C ALA A 97 -3.17 -1.61 -12.45
N GLU A 98 -3.17 -1.98 -13.74
CA GLU A 98 -4.40 -2.26 -14.50
C GLU A 98 -5.10 -3.53 -13.99
N VAL A 99 -4.36 -4.59 -13.64
CA VAL A 99 -4.91 -5.80 -13.02
C VAL A 99 -5.55 -5.48 -11.68
N LEU A 100 -4.86 -4.71 -10.84
CA LEU A 100 -5.39 -4.27 -9.55
C LEU A 100 -6.74 -3.57 -9.75
N MET A 101 -6.80 -2.56 -10.62
CA MET A 101 -8.03 -1.78 -10.86
C MET A 101 -9.15 -2.59 -11.53
N ALA A 102 -8.81 -3.58 -12.36
CA ALA A 102 -9.81 -4.48 -12.94
C ALA A 102 -10.46 -5.38 -11.89
N ASN A 103 -9.69 -5.77 -10.87
CA ASN A 103 -10.18 -6.63 -9.80
C ASN A 103 -10.96 -5.87 -8.70
N GLU A 104 -10.91 -4.53 -8.69
CA GLU A 104 -11.70 -3.70 -7.76
C GLU A 104 -13.13 -3.37 -8.25
N ALA A 105 -13.49 -3.76 -9.48
CA ALA A 105 -14.84 -3.54 -10.03
C ALA A 105 -15.93 -4.41 -9.33
N PRO A 106 -17.19 -3.95 -9.26
CA PRO A 106 -18.04 -4.07 -8.07
C PRO A 106 -18.60 -5.48 -7.86
N GLY A 107 -18.22 -6.07 -6.74
CA GLY A 107 -18.72 -7.38 -6.31
C GLY A 107 -18.38 -7.75 -4.86
N ARG A 108 -18.25 -6.77 -3.96
CA ARG A 108 -18.30 -7.05 -2.51
C ARG A 108 -19.76 -7.05 -2.08
N ASN A 109 -20.39 -8.23 -2.15
CA ASN A 109 -21.63 -8.55 -1.43
C ASN A 109 -21.29 -8.95 0.01
#